data_AF-A0A517QH07-F1
#
_entry.id   AF-A0A517QH07-F1
#
_cell.length_a   1.000
_cell.length_b   1.000
_cell.length_c   1.000
_cell.angle_alpha   90.00
_cell.angle_beta   90.00
_cell.angle_gamma   90.00
#
_symmetry.space_group_name_H-M   'P 1'
#
loop_
_entity.id
_entity.type
_entity.pdbx_description
1 polymer ?
#
loop_
_entity_poly.entity_id
_entity_poly.type
_entity_poly.pdbx_seq_one_letter_code
_entity_poly.pdbx_strand_id
1 'polypeptide(L)'
;MSRWSVRVFIVFFCSWGTLTPLHAQSYEGLLKFVPDDANTVALLRVHDFINSPLGVKEDWKKKHETEHLNGGVAIPPWVNVLLRTSYVRPGHGGGDWTSVLTVLPEGIDFKKIAKETGNELQEINSHPVFFSQKRNGYFVQFQGENQERILGGIVPASRQDVSRWISESAEEETTKLDEYLAQAIDDSSSQIILAISMKDMLDPVHIRYRLSGSKALENNTQARTALTLDFQSLQGVRLAVQVKESTQAEIRLDFDRTIGPESEHIKSLLVEFLNDAGSALDELENAGVETRGKSVILTMPLSGESLRRILSLVTSVSPPSASGPQTKTPEPPKPEIEPKSQGASGIDVKASLKYYRAVNHNVDDMEKAYKRINNYRQTAQWHDNFAKRIDELPIENVDPELLDYGQKMSSYLRSLGASLRGMGLKVDALNHSITYKVEQKPMYRNGYDWWYGGAWTAYGPYNYGRPMKTEVDTNLNQVRTKQADIVAKTQPDRDKIWQIINEERSTTRRAMVAKYGSDFQK
;
A
#
# COMPACT_ATOMS: atom_id res chain seq x y z
N MET A 1 71.63 38.48 19.29
CA MET A 1 72.44 38.21 18.08
C MET A 1 72.29 36.73 17.71
N SER A 2 72.09 36.42 16.43
CA SER A 2 72.14 35.09 15.76
C SER A 2 71.10 34.05 16.23
N ARG A 3 70.01 33.75 15.49
CA ARG A 3 69.80 33.06 14.18
C ARG A 3 70.13 31.55 14.17
N TRP A 4 69.06 30.79 13.85
CA TRP A 4 68.95 29.59 13.00
C TRP A 4 69.02 28.17 13.59
N SER A 5 67.83 27.52 13.59
CA SER A 5 67.47 26.20 13.02
C SER A 5 68.37 24.99 13.23
N VAL A 6 67.80 23.88 13.75
CA VAL A 6 67.61 22.59 13.03
C VAL A 6 66.68 21.65 13.83
N ARG A 7 65.87 20.92 13.06
CA ARG A 7 64.81 19.95 13.35
C ARG A 7 65.29 18.70 14.10
N VAL A 8 64.39 18.01 14.80
CA VAL A 8 63.97 16.61 14.53
C VAL A 8 62.60 16.36 15.17
N PHE A 9 61.61 16.02 14.35
CA PHE A 9 60.29 15.49 14.71
C PHE A 9 60.39 13.97 14.74
N ILE A 10 59.93 13.32 15.81
CA ILE A 10 59.65 11.88 15.82
C ILE A 10 58.13 11.73 15.96
N VAL A 11 57.53 11.15 14.92
CA VAL A 11 56.12 10.80 14.79
C VAL A 11 55.88 9.50 15.55
N PHE A 12 55.00 9.53 16.56
CA PHE A 12 54.40 8.33 17.13
C PHE A 12 53.20 7.93 16.27
N PHE A 13 53.30 6.75 15.65
CA PHE A 13 52.20 6.06 14.98
C PHE A 13 51.22 5.56 16.07
N CYS A 14 50.19 6.32 16.37
CA CYS A 14 48.98 5.78 16.99
C CYS A 14 48.07 5.31 15.86
N SER A 15 48.02 4.00 15.65
CA SER A 15 47.02 3.31 14.85
C SER A 15 45.65 3.52 15.48
N TRP A 16 44.96 4.60 15.12
CA TRP A 16 43.50 4.59 15.12
C TRP A 16 43.07 3.61 14.04
N GLY A 17 42.71 2.41 14.46
CA GLY A 17 41.77 1.60 13.67
C GLY A 17 40.51 2.43 13.54
N THR A 18 40.35 3.09 12.39
CA THR A 18 39.05 3.56 11.95
C THR A 18 38.19 2.31 11.83
N LEU A 19 37.34 2.09 12.83
CA LEU A 19 36.07 1.41 12.59
C LEU A 19 35.44 2.19 11.44
N THR A 20 35.57 1.67 10.22
CA THR A 20 34.72 2.10 9.12
C THR A 20 33.30 1.97 9.65
N PRO A 21 32.50 3.06 9.70
CA PRO A 21 31.10 2.90 10.00
C PRO A 21 30.58 1.85 9.03
N LEU A 22 29.92 0.83 9.55
CA LEU A 22 29.09 -0.06 8.76
C LEU A 22 28.28 0.89 7.87
N HIS A 23 28.57 0.96 6.57
CA HIS A 23 27.80 1.82 5.69
C HIS A 23 26.36 1.33 5.86
N ALA A 24 25.51 2.19 6.41
CA ALA A 24 24.09 1.99 6.31
C ALA A 24 23.85 1.83 4.80
N GLN A 25 23.48 0.63 4.37
CA GLN A 25 23.24 0.33 2.96
C GLN A 25 22.30 1.41 2.42
N SER A 26 22.81 2.30 1.57
CA SER A 26 22.05 3.42 1.08
C SER A 26 21.13 2.95 -0.04
N TYR A 27 19.96 3.58 -0.17
CA TYR A 27 19.03 3.26 -1.25
C TYR A 27 19.57 3.70 -2.61
N GLU A 28 20.58 4.57 -2.65
CA GLU A 28 21.15 5.17 -3.86
C GLU A 28 21.66 4.09 -4.83
N GLY A 29 22.34 3.06 -4.30
CA GLY A 29 22.82 1.93 -5.09
C GLY A 29 21.69 1.09 -5.72
N LEU A 30 20.46 1.21 -5.21
CA LEU A 30 19.28 0.52 -5.79
C LEU A 30 18.69 1.29 -6.97
N LEU A 31 18.92 2.61 -7.08
CA LEU A 31 18.24 3.46 -8.07
C LEU A 31 18.59 3.11 -9.51
N LYS A 32 19.80 2.58 -9.75
CA LYS A 32 20.23 2.09 -11.06
C LYS A 32 19.36 0.94 -11.60
N PHE A 33 18.72 0.18 -10.70
CA PHE A 33 17.93 -1.01 -11.05
C PHE A 33 16.43 -0.70 -11.10
N VAL A 34 16.02 0.55 -10.97
CA VAL A 34 14.61 0.94 -11.11
C VAL A 34 14.22 0.90 -12.59
N PRO A 35 13.12 0.22 -12.98
CA PRO A 35 12.62 0.30 -14.34
C PRO A 35 12.28 1.73 -14.77
N ASP A 36 12.63 2.08 -16.00
CA ASP A 36 12.60 3.44 -16.57
C ASP A 36 11.20 4.06 -16.60
N ASP A 37 10.17 3.23 -16.69
CA ASP A 37 8.76 3.64 -16.74
C ASP A 37 8.11 3.74 -15.35
N ALA A 38 8.87 3.63 -14.26
CA ALA A 38 8.35 3.79 -12.91
C ALA A 38 7.76 5.20 -12.71
N ASN A 39 6.47 5.28 -12.36
CA ASN A 39 5.81 6.55 -11.98
C ASN A 39 5.42 6.62 -10.50
N THR A 40 5.71 5.56 -9.74
CA THR A 40 5.43 5.47 -8.30
C THR A 40 6.64 4.85 -7.59
N VAL A 41 6.99 5.40 -6.42
CA VAL A 41 8.05 4.88 -5.55
C VAL A 41 7.53 4.75 -4.12
N ALA A 42 7.95 3.68 -3.44
CA ALA A 42 7.80 3.52 -2.01
C ALA A 42 9.14 3.08 -1.42
N LEU A 43 9.71 3.91 -0.55
CA LEU A 43 10.96 3.66 0.14
C LEU A 43 10.68 3.40 1.61
N LEU A 44 11.17 2.27 2.12
CA LEU A 44 11.14 1.92 3.54
C LEU A 44 12.57 1.70 4.03
N ARG A 45 13.03 2.58 4.92
CA ARG A 45 14.30 2.48 5.64
C ARG A 45 14.09 1.61 6.88
N VAL A 46 14.02 0.30 6.68
CA VAL A 46 13.68 -0.70 7.73
C VAL A 46 14.60 -0.58 8.94
N HIS A 47 15.91 -0.42 8.72
CA HIS A 47 16.88 -0.25 9.79
C HIS A 47 16.55 0.95 10.68
N ASP A 48 16.33 2.12 10.08
CA ASP A 48 16.05 3.36 10.81
C ASP A 48 14.67 3.35 11.45
N PHE A 49 13.70 2.69 10.80
CA PHE A 49 12.36 2.46 11.32
C PHE A 49 12.39 1.64 12.62
N ILE A 50 13.07 0.49 12.60
CA ILE A 50 13.18 -0.42 13.76
C ILE A 50 14.00 0.23 14.89
N ASN A 51 15.06 0.96 14.54
CA ASN A 51 15.96 1.59 15.51
C ASN A 51 15.53 3.00 15.94
N SER A 52 14.36 3.47 15.50
CA SER A 52 13.77 4.72 15.97
C SER A 52 13.56 4.71 17.51
N PRO A 53 13.51 5.87 18.18
CA PRO A 53 13.25 5.93 19.62
C PRO A 53 11.98 5.16 20.04
N LEU A 54 10.91 5.26 19.26
CA LEU A 54 9.68 4.48 19.47
C LEU A 54 9.91 2.98 19.21
N GLY A 55 10.61 2.61 18.13
CA GLY A 55 10.88 1.22 17.79
C GLY A 55 11.72 0.49 18.86
N VAL A 56 12.71 1.17 19.44
CA VAL A 56 13.49 0.67 20.57
C VAL A 56 12.61 0.53 21.82
N LYS A 57 11.80 1.56 22.13
CA LYS A 57 10.87 1.55 23.27
C LYS A 57 9.85 0.39 23.18
N GLU A 58 9.40 0.06 21.98
CA GLU A 58 8.40 -0.97 21.73
C GLU A 58 8.97 -2.35 21.35
N ASP A 59 10.29 -2.51 21.36
CA ASP A 59 11.00 -3.76 21.04
C ASP A 59 10.63 -4.31 19.64
N TRP A 60 10.56 -3.43 18.64
CA TRP A 60 10.15 -3.80 17.28
C TRP A 60 11.10 -4.79 16.62
N LYS A 61 12.39 -4.74 16.93
CA LYS A 61 13.38 -5.69 16.37
C LYS A 61 13.01 -7.13 16.72
N LYS A 62 12.78 -7.40 18.01
CA LYS A 62 12.42 -8.74 18.49
C LYS A 62 11.06 -9.19 17.97
N LYS A 63 10.08 -8.27 17.93
CA LYS A 63 8.75 -8.54 17.38
C LYS A 63 8.83 -8.89 15.90
N HIS A 64 9.58 -8.12 15.10
CA HIS A 64 9.77 -8.37 13.67
C HIS A 64 10.39 -9.74 13.40
N GLU A 65 11.46 -10.09 14.11
CA GLU A 65 12.09 -11.43 14.02
C GLU A 65 11.09 -12.53 14.37
N THR A 66 10.35 -12.38 15.48
CA THR A 66 9.37 -13.37 15.94
C THR A 66 8.21 -13.52 14.96
N GLU A 67 7.65 -12.41 14.48
CA GLU A 67 6.52 -12.41 13.55
C GLU A 67 6.91 -12.92 12.17
N HIS A 68 8.11 -12.61 11.67
CA HIS A 68 8.60 -13.17 10.41
C HIS A 68 8.76 -14.70 10.48
N LEU A 69 9.36 -15.22 11.56
CA LEU A 69 9.49 -16.66 11.77
C LEU A 69 8.12 -17.37 11.86
N ASN A 70 7.10 -16.66 12.32
CA ASN A 70 5.72 -17.13 12.38
C ASN A 70 4.92 -16.86 11.08
N GLY A 71 5.55 -16.33 10.03
CA GLY A 71 4.89 -15.97 8.76
C GLY A 71 3.96 -14.74 8.83
N GLY A 72 3.99 -14.00 9.94
CA GLY A 72 3.17 -12.82 10.19
C GLY A 72 3.65 -11.55 9.48
N VAL A 73 4.94 -11.45 9.16
CA VAL A 73 5.54 -10.31 8.44
C VAL A 73 6.29 -10.77 7.19
N ALA A 74 6.03 -10.08 6.07
CA ALA A 74 6.57 -10.42 4.75
C ALA A 74 8.02 -9.96 4.53
N ILE A 75 8.51 -8.98 5.27
CA ILE A 75 9.88 -8.48 5.16
C ILE A 75 10.81 -9.37 6.01
N PRO A 76 11.87 -9.95 5.43
CA PRO A 76 12.87 -10.67 6.21
C PRO A 76 13.67 -9.77 7.17
N PRO A 77 14.08 -10.25 8.36
CA PRO A 77 14.83 -9.45 9.35
C PRO A 77 16.17 -8.88 8.89
N TRP A 78 16.74 -9.42 7.81
CA TRP A 78 18.01 -8.96 7.24
C TRP A 78 17.86 -7.78 6.27
N VAL A 79 16.64 -7.38 5.92
CA VAL A 79 16.39 -6.23 5.03
C VAL A 79 16.61 -4.93 5.79
N ASN A 80 17.58 -4.13 5.35
CA ASN A 80 17.83 -2.79 5.91
C ASN A 80 17.05 -1.69 5.19
N VAL A 81 16.91 -1.82 3.88
CA VAL A 81 16.20 -0.89 2.99
C VAL A 81 15.38 -1.71 1.99
N LEU A 82 14.15 -1.28 1.78
CA LEU A 82 13.25 -1.81 0.77
C LEU A 82 12.83 -0.67 -0.14
N LEU A 83 13.18 -0.77 -1.42
CA LEU A 83 12.73 0.14 -2.46
C LEU A 83 11.71 -0.60 -3.32
N ARG A 84 10.48 -0.10 -3.35
CA ARG A 84 9.43 -0.59 -4.25
C ARG A 84 9.16 0.48 -5.30
N THR A 85 9.07 0.09 -6.55
CA THR A 85 8.62 0.95 -7.64
C THR A 85 7.47 0.30 -8.38
N SER A 86 6.62 1.11 -8.98
CA SER A 86 5.46 0.61 -9.72
C SER A 86 5.14 1.53 -10.88
N TYR A 87 4.51 0.98 -11.90
CA TYR A 87 3.78 1.75 -12.90
C TYR A 87 2.28 1.66 -12.61
N VAL A 88 1.69 2.80 -12.23
CA VAL A 88 0.29 2.92 -11.80
C VAL A 88 -0.47 3.76 -12.82
N ARG A 89 -1.59 3.23 -13.32
CA ARG A 89 -2.51 3.97 -14.19
C ARG A 89 -3.83 4.23 -13.48
N PRO A 90 -4.43 5.43 -13.64
CA PRO A 90 -5.78 5.69 -13.16
C PRO A 90 -6.76 4.62 -13.65
N GLY A 91 -7.61 4.12 -12.75
CA GLY A 91 -8.64 3.13 -13.06
C GLY A 91 -8.17 1.67 -13.10
N HIS A 92 -6.87 1.39 -13.00
CA HIS A 92 -6.33 0.02 -12.87
C HIS A 92 -5.88 -0.26 -11.43
N GLY A 93 -6.64 -1.10 -10.72
CA GLY A 93 -6.31 -1.47 -9.34
C GLY A 93 -5.05 -2.34 -9.26
N GLY A 94 -4.07 -1.93 -8.45
CA GLY A 94 -2.85 -2.69 -8.17
C GLY A 94 -1.62 -2.34 -9.01
N GLY A 95 -1.74 -1.41 -9.96
CA GLY A 95 -0.68 -1.08 -10.91
C GLY A 95 -0.54 -2.13 -12.02
N ASP A 96 0.15 -1.77 -13.11
CA ASP A 96 0.44 -2.69 -14.20
C ASP A 96 1.54 -3.67 -13.81
N TRP A 97 2.58 -3.13 -13.16
CA TRP A 97 3.68 -3.88 -12.58
C TRP A 97 4.20 -3.21 -11.32
N THR A 98 4.88 -4.01 -10.49
CA THR A 98 5.61 -3.60 -9.30
C THR A 98 6.98 -4.27 -9.32
N SER A 99 8.03 -3.48 -9.09
CA SER A 99 9.37 -3.95 -8.78
C SER A 99 9.69 -3.73 -7.30
N VAL A 100 10.49 -4.62 -6.74
CA VAL A 100 11.00 -4.56 -5.37
C VAL A 100 12.50 -4.80 -5.42
N LEU A 101 13.26 -3.93 -4.77
CA LEU A 101 14.71 -3.89 -4.74
C LEU A 101 15.18 -3.83 -3.28
N THR A 102 16.17 -4.65 -2.95
CA THR A 102 16.84 -4.62 -1.65
C THR A 102 18.26 -5.16 -1.76
N VAL A 103 19.14 -4.77 -0.83
CA VAL A 103 20.50 -5.28 -0.77
C VAL A 103 20.50 -6.68 -0.13
N LEU A 104 21.23 -7.60 -0.74
CA LEU A 104 21.41 -8.97 -0.28
C LEU A 104 22.72 -9.06 0.56
N PRO A 105 22.64 -9.17 1.90
CA PRO A 105 23.81 -9.10 2.76
C PRO A 105 24.73 -10.31 2.59
N GLU A 106 26.02 -10.12 2.87
CA GLU A 106 27.03 -11.19 2.91
C GLU A 106 26.55 -12.35 3.80
N GLY A 107 26.45 -13.56 3.24
CA GLY A 107 25.92 -14.75 3.91
C GLY A 107 24.50 -15.18 3.51
N ILE A 108 23.73 -14.30 2.87
CA ILE A 108 22.48 -14.73 2.20
C ILE A 108 22.81 -15.12 0.76
N ASP A 109 22.36 -16.32 0.35
CA ASP A 109 22.59 -16.90 -0.98
C ASP A 109 21.26 -16.93 -1.75
N PHE A 110 21.25 -16.32 -2.94
CA PHE A 110 20.10 -16.30 -3.85
C PHE A 110 19.64 -17.70 -4.26
N LYS A 111 20.58 -18.65 -4.44
CA LYS A 111 20.25 -20.05 -4.74
C LYS A 111 19.49 -20.70 -3.58
N LYS A 112 19.84 -20.37 -2.34
CA LYS A 112 19.14 -20.85 -1.15
C LYS A 112 17.73 -20.26 -1.07
N ILE A 113 17.57 -18.97 -1.38
CA ILE A 113 16.24 -18.32 -1.47
C ILE A 113 15.35 -19.02 -2.50
N ALA A 114 15.87 -19.27 -3.71
CA ALA A 114 15.12 -19.99 -4.75
C ALA A 114 14.66 -21.38 -4.27
N LYS A 115 15.56 -22.14 -3.64
CA LYS A 115 15.28 -23.48 -3.11
C LYS A 115 14.23 -23.46 -1.98
N GLU A 116 14.37 -22.56 -1.01
CA GLU A 116 13.43 -22.43 0.12
C GLU A 116 12.03 -21.99 -0.34
N THR A 117 11.96 -21.24 -1.43
CA THR A 117 10.70 -20.82 -2.04
C THR A 117 10.14 -21.83 -3.06
N GLY A 118 10.83 -22.95 -3.27
CA GLY A 118 10.42 -24.02 -4.18
C GLY A 118 10.52 -23.68 -5.67
N ASN A 119 11.40 -22.75 -6.03
CA ASN A 119 11.58 -22.26 -7.39
C ASN A 119 12.90 -22.76 -8.00
N GLU A 120 12.89 -22.94 -9.32
CA GLU A 120 14.06 -23.36 -10.09
C GLU A 120 14.94 -22.16 -10.43
N LEU A 121 16.24 -22.29 -10.15
CA LEU A 121 17.24 -21.30 -10.53
C LEU A 121 17.55 -21.41 -12.03
N GLN A 122 17.56 -20.28 -12.70
CA GLN A 122 17.83 -20.12 -14.11
C GLN A 122 18.81 -18.95 -14.32
N GLU A 123 19.19 -18.72 -15.56
CA GLU A 123 20.06 -17.60 -15.94
C GLU A 123 19.44 -16.82 -17.11
N ILE A 124 19.58 -15.50 -17.09
CA ILE A 124 19.27 -14.57 -18.18
C ILE A 124 20.40 -13.55 -18.24
N ASN A 125 21.06 -13.38 -19.39
CA ASN A 125 22.14 -12.42 -19.58
C ASN A 125 23.21 -12.48 -18.46
N SER A 126 23.62 -13.69 -18.05
CA SER A 126 24.58 -13.92 -16.96
C SER A 126 24.14 -13.47 -15.56
N HIS A 127 22.86 -13.17 -15.38
CA HIS A 127 22.26 -12.89 -14.08
C HIS A 127 21.48 -14.12 -13.58
N PRO A 128 21.71 -14.57 -12.33
CA PRO A 128 20.87 -15.58 -11.69
C PRO A 128 19.44 -15.07 -11.54
N VAL A 129 18.46 -15.87 -11.98
CA VAL A 129 17.04 -15.55 -11.87
C VAL A 129 16.23 -16.76 -11.42
N PHE A 130 15.05 -16.55 -10.83
CA PHE A 130 14.04 -17.59 -10.69
C PHE A 130 12.64 -17.03 -10.90
N PHE A 131 11.74 -17.84 -11.45
CA PHE A 131 10.32 -17.50 -11.59
C PHE A 131 9.54 -17.98 -10.37
N SER A 132 8.73 -17.12 -9.77
CA SER A 132 7.82 -17.48 -8.68
C SER A 132 6.40 -17.63 -9.22
N GLN A 133 5.92 -18.87 -9.33
CA GLN A 133 4.52 -19.14 -9.72
C GLN A 133 3.52 -18.50 -8.74
N LYS A 134 3.83 -18.50 -7.44
CA LYS A 134 2.97 -17.92 -6.40
C LYS A 134 2.82 -16.40 -6.51
N ARG A 135 3.88 -15.71 -6.96
CA ARG A 135 3.87 -14.26 -7.14
C ARG A 135 3.58 -13.83 -8.58
N ASN A 136 3.61 -14.76 -9.53
CA ASN A 136 3.50 -14.50 -10.97
C ASN A 136 4.56 -13.50 -11.47
N GLY A 137 5.83 -13.71 -11.10
CA GLY A 137 6.91 -12.80 -11.53
C GLY A 137 8.30 -13.37 -11.32
N TYR A 138 9.30 -12.59 -11.72
CA TYR A 138 10.71 -12.99 -11.70
C TYR A 138 11.45 -12.30 -10.57
N PHE A 139 12.39 -13.03 -9.98
CA PHE A 139 13.41 -12.50 -9.10
C PHE A 139 14.76 -12.64 -9.77
N VAL A 140 15.64 -11.67 -9.56
CA VAL A 140 16.95 -11.54 -10.19
C VAL A 140 17.97 -11.09 -9.15
N GLN A 141 19.19 -11.63 -9.23
CA GLN A 141 20.32 -11.11 -8.49
C GLN A 141 21.13 -10.18 -9.38
N PHE A 142 21.19 -8.89 -9.02
CA PHE A 142 22.03 -7.88 -9.65
C PHE A 142 23.35 -7.68 -8.91
N GLN A 143 24.30 -7.06 -9.61
CA GLN A 143 25.59 -6.64 -9.06
C GLN A 143 25.67 -5.10 -9.09
N GLY A 144 25.65 -4.47 -7.92
CA GLY A 144 25.82 -3.03 -7.75
C GLY A 144 27.26 -2.56 -7.90
N GLU A 145 27.46 -1.24 -7.96
CA GLU A 145 28.75 -0.59 -8.24
C GLU A 145 29.86 -0.97 -7.24
N ASN A 146 29.50 -1.14 -5.97
CA ASN A 146 30.42 -1.49 -4.89
C ASN A 146 30.50 -3.00 -4.60
N GLN A 147 30.30 -3.82 -5.63
CA GLN A 147 30.17 -5.28 -5.48
C GLN A 147 29.02 -5.72 -4.54
N GLU A 148 28.05 -4.82 -4.33
CA GLU A 148 26.84 -5.15 -3.57
C GLU A 148 25.96 -6.11 -4.36
N ARG A 149 25.52 -7.19 -3.72
CA ARG A 149 24.54 -8.10 -4.31
C ARG A 149 23.16 -7.52 -4.06
N ILE A 150 22.36 -7.37 -5.11
CA ILE A 150 21.02 -6.77 -5.00
C ILE A 150 19.99 -7.81 -5.41
N LEU A 151 18.96 -7.97 -4.58
CA LEU A 151 17.79 -8.76 -4.90
C LEU A 151 16.74 -7.86 -5.54
N GLY A 152 16.46 -8.09 -6.82
CA GLY A 152 15.35 -7.51 -7.54
C GLY A 152 14.22 -8.51 -7.74
N GLY A 153 12.98 -8.05 -7.69
CA GLY A 153 11.81 -8.84 -8.07
C GLY A 153 10.78 -7.98 -8.79
N ILE A 154 10.24 -8.46 -9.91
CA ILE A 154 9.24 -7.74 -10.71
C ILE A 154 7.99 -8.60 -10.95
N VAL A 155 6.82 -8.00 -10.71
CA VAL A 155 5.51 -8.68 -10.68
C VAL A 155 4.38 -7.78 -11.21
N PRO A 156 3.48 -8.29 -12.07
CA PRO A 156 3.67 -9.48 -12.88
C PRO A 156 4.80 -9.27 -13.90
N ALA A 157 5.46 -10.34 -14.33
CA ALA A 157 6.47 -10.24 -15.39
C ALA A 157 6.62 -11.53 -16.18
N SER A 158 6.79 -11.39 -17.49
CA SER A 158 7.25 -12.45 -18.38
C SER A 158 8.78 -12.56 -18.38
N ARG A 159 9.30 -13.63 -19.00
CA ARG A 159 10.75 -13.78 -19.21
C ARG A 159 11.34 -12.66 -20.07
N GLN A 160 10.57 -12.13 -21.02
CA GLN A 160 11.02 -11.03 -21.88
C GLN A 160 11.11 -9.72 -21.10
N ASP A 161 10.16 -9.47 -20.20
CA ASP A 161 10.15 -8.25 -19.37
C ASP A 161 11.38 -8.19 -18.46
N VAL A 162 11.70 -9.29 -17.76
CA VAL A 162 12.91 -9.35 -16.91
C VAL A 162 14.20 -9.29 -17.74
N SER A 163 14.23 -9.88 -18.94
CA SER A 163 15.40 -9.79 -19.83
C SER A 163 15.65 -8.36 -20.30
N ARG A 164 14.58 -7.60 -20.57
CA ARG A 164 14.68 -6.18 -20.92
C ARG A 164 15.17 -5.37 -19.72
N TRP A 165 14.56 -5.56 -18.55
CA TRP A 165 14.95 -4.89 -17.31
C TRP A 165 16.43 -5.10 -16.96
N ILE A 166 16.95 -6.32 -17.10
CA ILE A 166 18.37 -6.63 -16.90
C ILE A 166 19.26 -5.86 -17.89
N SER A 167 18.84 -5.76 -19.15
CA SER A 167 19.61 -5.08 -20.18
C SER A 167 19.63 -3.57 -19.96
N GLU A 168 18.48 -2.98 -19.60
CA GLU A 168 18.35 -1.55 -19.26
C GLU A 168 19.16 -1.16 -18.02
N SER A 169 19.25 -2.06 -17.04
CA SER A 169 20.05 -1.85 -15.81
C SER A 169 21.56 -1.90 -16.04
N ALA A 170 22.01 -2.46 -17.18
CA ALA A 170 23.43 -2.57 -17.52
C ALA A 170 23.97 -1.29 -18.20
N GLU A 171 23.10 -0.40 -18.68
CA GLU A 171 23.49 0.87 -19.28
C GLU A 171 24.12 1.80 -18.22
N GLU A 172 25.26 2.43 -18.55
CA GLU A 172 26.19 2.96 -17.53
C GLU A 172 25.75 4.26 -16.84
N GLU A 173 24.90 5.11 -17.41
CA GLU A 173 24.68 6.45 -16.82
C GLU A 173 23.24 6.95 -16.95
N THR A 174 22.48 6.79 -15.87
CA THR A 174 21.63 7.81 -15.20
C THR A 174 20.57 7.10 -14.36
N THR A 175 20.26 7.65 -13.17
CA THR A 175 19.04 7.28 -12.46
C THR A 175 17.86 7.60 -13.37
N LYS A 176 17.11 6.57 -13.76
CA LYS A 176 16.00 6.71 -14.72
C LYS A 176 14.66 7.05 -14.07
N LEU A 177 14.71 7.41 -12.79
CA LEU A 177 13.54 7.83 -12.01
C LEU A 177 13.16 9.27 -12.40
N ASP A 178 11.85 9.51 -12.55
CA ASP A 178 11.30 10.86 -12.75
C ASP A 178 11.84 11.86 -11.71
N GLU A 179 12.12 13.10 -12.13
CA GLU A 179 12.80 14.10 -11.30
C GLU A 179 12.04 14.36 -9.99
N TYR A 180 10.71 14.42 -10.06
CA TYR A 180 9.87 14.58 -8.88
C TYR A 180 10.03 13.41 -7.89
N LEU A 181 10.05 12.18 -8.39
CA LEU A 181 10.21 10.99 -7.55
C LEU A 181 11.61 10.91 -6.93
N ALA A 182 12.66 11.31 -7.67
CA ALA A 182 14.02 11.41 -7.16
C ALA A 182 14.13 12.43 -6.02
N GLN A 183 13.54 13.62 -6.19
CA GLN A 183 13.46 14.62 -5.13
C GLN A 183 12.64 14.13 -3.92
N ALA A 184 11.55 13.38 -4.15
CA ALA A 184 10.68 12.90 -3.09
C ALA A 184 11.40 11.94 -2.12
N ILE A 185 12.29 11.08 -2.63
CA ILE A 185 13.02 10.07 -1.84
C ILE A 185 14.28 10.60 -1.15
N ASP A 186 14.80 11.76 -1.58
CA ASP A 186 16.00 12.42 -1.02
C ASP A 186 15.80 12.90 0.44
N ASP A 187 14.55 12.93 0.92
CA ASP A 187 14.25 13.20 2.33
C ASP A 187 14.79 12.08 3.24
N SER A 188 15.95 12.32 3.84
CA SER A 188 16.60 11.41 4.80
C SER A 188 15.93 11.37 6.18
N SER A 189 15.05 12.32 6.49
CA SER A 189 14.44 12.44 7.82
C SER A 189 13.30 11.45 8.05
N SER A 190 12.69 10.99 6.96
CA SER A 190 11.52 10.10 6.95
C SER A 190 11.93 8.63 6.82
N GLN A 191 11.31 7.73 7.56
CA GLN A 191 11.60 6.30 7.49
C GLN A 191 10.76 5.60 6.41
N ILE A 192 9.60 6.18 6.06
CA ILE A 192 8.73 5.68 4.99
C ILE A 192 8.42 6.85 4.06
N ILE A 193 8.60 6.63 2.76
CA ILE A 193 8.21 7.58 1.71
C ILE A 193 7.37 6.82 0.70
N LEU A 194 6.22 7.37 0.32
CA LEU A 194 5.43 6.94 -0.81
C LEU A 194 5.23 8.15 -1.71
N ALA A 195 5.58 8.06 -2.98
CA ALA A 195 5.39 9.16 -3.91
C ALA A 195 4.90 8.65 -5.26
N ILE A 196 4.05 9.43 -5.89
CA ILE A 196 3.54 9.20 -7.25
C ILE A 196 3.73 10.47 -8.07
N SER A 197 4.27 10.29 -9.27
CA SER A 197 4.34 11.34 -10.28
C SER A 197 2.96 11.46 -10.92
N MET A 198 2.38 12.66 -10.84
CA MET A 198 1.01 12.95 -11.28
C MET A 198 0.99 13.76 -12.58
N LYS A 199 2.18 14.15 -13.07
CA LYS A 199 2.34 14.92 -14.30
C LYS A 199 1.63 14.21 -15.45
N ASP A 200 0.74 14.94 -16.11
CA ASP A 200 -0.10 14.46 -17.22
C ASP A 200 -0.99 13.23 -16.91
N MET A 201 -1.13 12.84 -15.63
CA MET A 201 -1.89 11.65 -15.23
C MET A 201 -3.39 11.92 -15.14
N LEU A 202 -3.79 13.16 -14.83
CA LEU A 202 -5.19 13.53 -14.57
C LEU A 202 -5.83 14.21 -15.79
N ASP A 203 -6.83 13.56 -16.36
CA ASP A 203 -7.60 14.12 -17.46
C ASP A 203 -8.46 15.33 -17.02
N PRO A 204 -8.39 16.49 -17.72
CA PRO A 204 -9.17 17.69 -17.42
C PRO A 204 -10.68 17.49 -17.27
N VAL A 205 -11.28 16.59 -18.04
CA VAL A 205 -12.73 16.30 -17.96
C VAL A 205 -13.03 15.55 -16.67
N HIS A 206 -12.20 14.59 -16.30
CA HIS A 206 -12.34 13.82 -15.05
C HIS A 206 -12.13 14.70 -13.81
N ILE A 207 -11.18 15.64 -13.85
CA ILE A 207 -11.00 16.64 -12.79
C ILE A 207 -12.28 17.45 -12.61
N ARG A 208 -12.81 18.06 -13.68
CA ARG A 208 -14.04 18.86 -13.62
C ARG A 208 -15.21 18.05 -13.11
N TYR A 209 -15.37 16.83 -13.61
CA TYR A 209 -16.39 15.89 -13.17
C TYR A 209 -16.31 15.66 -11.65
N ARG A 210 -15.11 15.36 -11.13
CA ARG A 210 -14.88 15.08 -9.73
C ARG A 210 -15.17 16.30 -8.85
N LEU A 211 -14.73 17.48 -9.26
CA LEU A 211 -14.95 18.73 -8.53
C LEU A 211 -16.42 19.16 -8.55
N SER A 212 -17.14 18.94 -9.65
CA SER A 212 -18.58 19.24 -9.74
C SER A 212 -19.42 18.39 -8.79
N GLY A 213 -19.06 17.13 -8.61
CA GLY A 213 -19.73 16.21 -7.69
C GLY A 213 -19.23 16.27 -6.25
N SER A 214 -18.28 17.14 -5.93
CA SER A 214 -17.74 17.25 -4.58
C SER A 214 -18.69 18.00 -3.63
N LYS A 215 -18.88 17.42 -2.44
CA LYS A 215 -19.63 18.07 -1.36
C LYS A 215 -18.87 19.26 -0.79
N ALA A 216 -17.54 19.17 -0.75
CA ALA A 216 -16.67 20.24 -0.25
C ALA A 216 -16.76 21.53 -1.09
N LEU A 217 -17.22 21.43 -2.33
CA LEU A 217 -17.34 22.55 -3.27
C LEU A 217 -18.79 22.85 -3.64
N GLU A 218 -19.76 22.42 -2.84
CA GLU A 218 -21.18 22.69 -3.10
C GLU A 218 -21.41 24.20 -3.22
N ASN A 219 -22.05 24.63 -4.32
CA ASN A 219 -22.31 26.03 -4.66
C ASN A 219 -21.08 26.95 -4.86
N ASN A 220 -19.83 26.46 -4.76
CA ASN A 220 -18.62 27.28 -4.95
C ASN A 220 -18.03 27.13 -6.37
N THR A 221 -18.67 27.79 -7.35
CA THR A 221 -18.26 27.70 -8.78
C THR A 221 -16.87 28.30 -9.03
N GLN A 222 -16.49 29.33 -8.26
CA GLN A 222 -15.19 29.99 -8.40
C GLN A 222 -14.06 29.04 -7.97
N ALA A 223 -14.18 28.42 -6.79
CA ALA A 223 -13.20 27.44 -6.32
C ALA A 223 -13.09 26.23 -7.27
N ARG A 224 -14.22 25.73 -7.81
CA ARG A 224 -14.18 24.63 -8.81
C ARG A 224 -13.34 24.99 -10.04
N THR A 225 -13.46 26.23 -10.52
CA THR A 225 -12.70 26.69 -11.70
C THR A 225 -11.21 26.81 -11.38
N ALA A 226 -10.86 27.41 -10.26
CA ALA A 226 -9.46 27.55 -9.82
C ALA A 226 -8.81 26.17 -9.60
N LEU A 227 -9.45 25.32 -8.79
CA LEU A 227 -8.96 23.97 -8.49
C LEU A 227 -8.85 23.08 -9.72
N THR A 228 -9.69 23.29 -10.75
CA THR A 228 -9.54 22.57 -12.02
C THR A 228 -8.18 22.87 -12.65
N LEU A 229 -7.77 24.15 -12.66
CA LEU A 229 -6.47 24.56 -13.20
C LEU A 229 -5.31 24.09 -12.31
N ASP A 230 -5.51 24.09 -11.00
CA ASP A 230 -4.50 23.61 -10.05
C ASP A 230 -4.26 22.10 -10.22
N PHE A 231 -5.32 21.27 -10.18
CA PHE A 231 -5.18 19.82 -10.37
C PHE A 231 -4.66 19.42 -11.75
N GLN A 232 -4.87 20.23 -12.79
CA GLN A 232 -4.22 20.03 -14.10
C GLN A 232 -2.71 20.25 -14.07
N SER A 233 -2.23 21.08 -13.14
CA SER A 233 -0.81 21.38 -12.96
C SER A 233 -0.13 20.52 -11.88
N LEU A 234 -0.85 19.56 -11.31
CA LEU A 234 -0.35 18.69 -10.24
C LEU A 234 0.85 17.88 -10.77
N GLN A 235 2.02 18.08 -10.15
CA GLN A 235 3.26 17.39 -10.49
C GLN A 235 3.37 16.06 -9.75
N GLY A 236 2.95 16.03 -8.50
CA GLY A 236 3.05 14.81 -7.72
C GLY A 236 2.40 14.89 -6.35
N VAL A 237 2.25 13.71 -5.74
CA VAL A 237 1.80 13.55 -4.35
C VAL A 237 2.82 12.71 -3.60
N ARG A 238 3.19 13.15 -2.39
CA ARG A 238 4.13 12.46 -1.51
C ARG A 238 3.50 12.27 -0.13
N LEU A 239 3.62 11.07 0.42
CA LEU A 239 3.40 10.76 1.82
C LEU A 239 4.75 10.41 2.46
N ALA A 240 5.13 11.14 3.49
CA ALA A 240 6.35 10.91 4.25
C ALA A 240 6.00 10.63 5.72
N VAL A 241 6.57 9.58 6.28
CA VAL A 241 6.34 9.16 7.67
C VAL A 241 7.64 9.22 8.46
N GLN A 242 7.60 9.98 9.54
CA GLN A 242 8.69 10.11 10.50
C GLN A 242 8.33 9.36 11.78
N VAL A 243 9.20 8.47 12.22
CA VAL A 243 9.09 7.71 13.46
C VAL A 243 10.19 8.19 14.41
N LYS A 244 9.81 8.98 15.41
CA LYS A 244 10.71 9.48 16.45
C LYS A 244 10.24 8.93 17.80
N GLU A 245 9.89 9.79 18.76
CA GLU A 245 9.20 9.39 19.99
C GLU A 245 7.70 9.11 19.75
N SER A 246 7.15 9.74 18.70
CA SER A 246 5.83 9.47 18.14
C SER A 246 5.92 9.38 16.62
N THR A 247 4.86 8.88 15.97
CA THR A 247 4.78 8.78 14.51
C THR A 247 4.05 9.99 13.94
N GLN A 248 4.66 10.67 12.99
CA GLN A 248 4.10 11.81 12.28
C GLN A 248 4.06 11.51 10.78
N ALA A 249 3.01 11.96 10.11
CA ALA A 249 2.86 11.85 8.67
C ALA A 249 2.69 13.24 8.04
N GLU A 250 3.33 13.42 6.89
CA GLU A 250 3.19 14.57 6.01
C GLU A 250 2.68 14.10 4.66
N ILE A 251 1.56 14.64 4.20
CA ILE A 251 1.12 14.52 2.80
C ILE A 251 1.39 15.85 2.11
N ARG A 252 2.12 15.80 1.00
CA ARG A 252 2.46 16.96 0.19
C ARG A 252 1.92 16.78 -1.21
N LEU A 253 1.20 17.80 -1.70
CA LEU A 253 0.75 17.92 -3.07
C LEU A 253 1.54 19.05 -3.72
N ASP A 254 2.30 18.73 -4.76
CA ASP A 254 3.16 19.68 -5.47
C ASP A 254 2.59 20.01 -6.84
N PHE A 255 2.55 21.29 -7.17
CA PHE A 255 1.95 21.83 -8.38
C PHE A 255 3.00 22.60 -9.21
N ASP A 256 2.73 22.81 -10.49
CA ASP A 256 3.60 23.64 -11.34
C ASP A 256 3.26 25.14 -11.25
N ARG A 257 2.15 25.49 -10.61
CA ARG A 257 1.74 26.88 -10.37
C ARG A 257 1.59 27.17 -8.88
N THR A 258 1.67 28.46 -8.54
CA THR A 258 1.35 28.93 -7.20
C THR A 258 -0.14 28.71 -6.92
N ILE A 259 -0.44 28.14 -5.76
CA ILE A 259 -1.81 27.84 -5.35
C ILE A 259 -2.39 29.02 -4.58
N GLY A 260 -3.62 29.39 -4.92
CA GLY A 260 -4.34 30.50 -4.32
C GLY A 260 -5.14 30.11 -3.07
N PRO A 261 -6.08 30.99 -2.66
CA PRO A 261 -6.93 30.78 -1.49
C PRO A 261 -7.77 29.50 -1.54
N GLU A 262 -8.08 29.00 -2.73
CA GLU A 262 -8.82 27.74 -2.95
C GLU A 262 -8.14 26.51 -2.35
N SER A 263 -6.86 26.62 -1.95
CA SER A 263 -6.14 25.58 -1.20
C SER A 263 -6.85 25.15 0.09
N GLU A 264 -7.69 26.01 0.69
CA GLU A 264 -8.49 25.65 1.87
C GLU A 264 -9.40 24.43 1.65
N HIS A 265 -9.79 24.16 0.39
CA HIS A 265 -10.64 23.03 0.03
C HIS A 265 -9.87 21.73 -0.26
N ILE A 266 -8.55 21.79 -0.45
CA ILE A 266 -7.74 20.63 -0.87
C ILE A 266 -7.81 19.50 0.15
N LYS A 267 -7.76 19.80 1.46
CA LYS A 267 -7.91 18.76 2.50
C LYS A 267 -9.24 18.03 2.37
N SER A 268 -10.34 18.77 2.31
CA SER A 268 -11.68 18.18 2.23
C SER A 268 -11.85 17.34 0.96
N LEU A 269 -11.28 17.79 -0.16
CA LEU A 269 -11.27 17.04 -1.42
C LEU A 269 -10.44 15.76 -1.34
N LEU A 270 -9.26 15.82 -0.72
CA LEU A 270 -8.41 14.65 -0.54
C LEU A 270 -9.07 13.62 0.38
N VAL A 271 -9.68 14.06 1.48
CA VAL A 271 -10.48 13.20 2.37
C VAL A 271 -11.63 12.56 1.62
N GLU A 272 -12.39 13.33 0.84
CA GLU A 272 -13.49 12.81 0.01
C GLU A 272 -12.98 11.79 -1.03
N PHE A 273 -11.83 12.05 -1.65
CA PHE A 273 -11.18 11.14 -2.60
C PHE A 273 -10.73 9.84 -1.94
N LEU A 274 -10.01 9.91 -0.83
CA LEU A 274 -9.51 8.72 -0.15
C LEU A 274 -10.63 7.90 0.48
N ASN A 275 -11.71 8.53 0.94
CA ASN A 275 -12.91 7.83 1.40
C ASN A 275 -13.56 7.03 0.27
N ASP A 276 -13.75 7.63 -0.91
CA ASP A 276 -14.30 6.93 -2.07
C ASP A 276 -13.37 5.82 -2.59
N ALA A 277 -12.05 6.05 -2.51
CA ALA A 277 -11.04 5.04 -2.83
C ALA A 277 -10.87 3.98 -1.72
N GLY A 278 -11.56 4.15 -0.59
CA GLY A 278 -11.48 3.26 0.55
C GLY A 278 -10.08 3.16 1.18
N SER A 279 -9.29 4.23 1.05
CA SER A 279 -7.91 4.37 1.52
C SER A 279 -7.77 5.51 2.55
N ALA A 280 -8.87 5.85 3.24
CA ALA A 280 -8.89 6.92 4.21
C ALA A 280 -8.01 6.63 5.43
N LEU A 281 -7.33 7.68 5.88
CA LEU A 281 -6.65 7.74 7.18
C LEU A 281 -7.50 8.61 8.09
N ASP A 282 -7.94 8.05 9.22
CA ASP A 282 -8.87 8.72 10.13
C ASP A 282 -8.30 10.06 10.64
N GLU A 283 -6.98 10.14 10.80
CA GLU A 283 -6.28 11.33 11.27
C GLU A 283 -6.27 12.48 10.25
N LEU A 284 -6.53 12.19 8.97
CA LEU A 284 -6.46 13.19 7.90
C LEU A 284 -7.54 14.27 8.01
N GLU A 285 -8.70 13.94 8.59
CA GLU A 285 -9.78 14.92 8.83
C GLU A 285 -9.29 16.09 9.70
N ASN A 286 -8.44 15.76 10.68
CA ASN A 286 -7.87 16.69 11.66
C ASN A 286 -6.47 17.18 11.30
N ALA A 287 -5.97 16.86 10.11
CA ALA A 287 -4.65 17.30 9.67
C ALA A 287 -4.57 18.85 9.60
N GLY A 288 -3.43 19.38 10.03
CA GLY A 288 -3.05 20.77 9.82
C GLY A 288 -2.71 20.99 8.36
N VAL A 289 -3.12 22.13 7.79
CA VAL A 289 -2.92 22.45 6.37
C VAL A 289 -2.08 23.71 6.25
N GLU A 290 -1.01 23.64 5.47
CA GLU A 290 -0.16 24.77 5.12
C GLU A 290 -0.02 24.86 3.60
N THR A 291 -0.19 26.06 3.03
CA THR A 291 0.09 26.33 1.63
C THR A 291 1.41 27.08 1.53
N ARG A 292 2.39 26.50 0.82
CA ARG A 292 3.72 27.08 0.62
C ARG A 292 4.03 27.20 -0.86
N GLY A 293 3.73 28.36 -1.43
CA GLY A 293 3.99 28.66 -2.84
C GLY A 293 3.24 27.70 -3.77
N LYS A 294 3.97 26.72 -4.33
CA LYS A 294 3.43 25.71 -5.25
C LYS A 294 3.05 24.39 -4.56
N SER A 295 3.02 24.35 -3.24
CA SER A 295 2.79 23.12 -2.48
C SER A 295 1.69 23.29 -1.45
N VAL A 296 0.88 22.25 -1.27
CA VAL A 296 -0.04 22.11 -0.14
C VAL A 296 0.41 20.95 0.72
N ILE A 297 0.64 21.24 2.00
CA ILE A 297 1.23 20.32 2.97
C ILE A 297 0.20 20.05 4.06
N LEU A 298 -0.09 18.78 4.28
CA LEU A 298 -0.96 18.29 5.33
C LEU A 298 -0.13 17.52 6.35
N THR A 299 -0.18 17.93 7.62
CA THR A 299 0.57 17.30 8.70
C THR A 299 -0.37 16.71 9.75
N MET A 300 -0.08 15.50 10.20
CA MET A 300 -0.90 14.80 11.19
C MET A 300 -0.08 13.82 12.02
N PRO A 301 -0.45 13.60 13.30
CA PRO A 301 -0.01 12.42 14.01
C PRO A 301 -0.56 11.17 13.31
N LEU A 302 0.21 10.09 13.33
CA LEU A 302 -0.19 8.83 12.70
C LEU A 302 -0.34 7.75 13.76
N SER A 303 -1.51 7.12 13.86
CA SER A 303 -1.70 5.98 14.75
C SER A 303 -0.92 4.75 14.26
N GLY A 304 -0.69 3.80 15.18
CA GLY A 304 -0.11 2.51 14.82
C GLY A 304 -0.97 1.71 13.81
N GLU A 305 -2.28 1.95 13.75
CA GLU A 305 -3.16 1.30 12.76
C GLU A 305 -2.93 1.89 11.37
N SER A 306 -2.99 3.21 11.23
CA SER A 306 -2.72 3.92 9.97
C SER A 306 -1.30 3.62 9.46
N LEU A 307 -0.32 3.53 10.36
CA LEU A 307 1.04 3.08 10.03
C LEU A 307 1.06 1.67 9.44
N ARG A 308 0.35 0.70 10.02
CA ARG A 308 0.25 -0.66 9.46
C ARG A 308 -0.44 -0.67 8.10
N ARG A 309 -1.48 0.15 7.90
CA ARG A 309 -2.14 0.30 6.59
C ARG A 309 -1.15 0.81 5.55
N ILE A 310 -0.37 1.84 5.88
CA ILE A 310 0.68 2.38 4.99
C ILE A 310 1.76 1.32 4.70
N LEU A 311 2.27 0.64 5.72
CA LEU A 311 3.24 -0.44 5.54
C LEU A 311 2.70 -1.55 4.64
N SER A 312 1.42 -1.88 4.74
CA SER A 312 0.80 -2.87 3.84
C SER A 312 0.88 -2.47 2.37
N LEU A 313 0.85 -1.17 2.04
CA LEU A 313 1.02 -0.68 0.66
C LEU A 313 2.46 -0.83 0.18
N VAL A 314 3.45 -0.74 1.08
CA VAL A 314 4.86 -0.92 0.74
C VAL A 314 5.20 -2.41 0.58
N THR A 315 4.64 -3.27 1.45
CA THR A 315 5.05 -4.67 1.58
C THR A 315 4.16 -5.67 0.84
N SER A 316 2.98 -5.27 0.36
CA SER A 316 2.08 -6.17 -0.37
C SER A 316 2.52 -6.35 -1.83
N VAL A 317 3.16 -7.47 -2.12
CA VAL A 317 3.28 -7.96 -3.49
C VAL A 317 2.00 -8.74 -3.81
N SER A 318 0.91 -8.02 -4.07
CA SER A 318 -0.32 -8.61 -4.61
C SER A 318 -0.18 -8.75 -6.12
N PRO A 319 -0.36 -9.95 -6.70
CA PRO A 319 -0.56 -10.04 -8.14
C PRO A 319 -1.88 -9.36 -8.50
N PRO A 320 -1.97 -8.63 -9.63
CA PRO A 320 -3.27 -8.27 -10.18
C PRO A 320 -4.06 -9.55 -10.43
N SER A 321 -5.33 -9.51 -10.04
CA SER A 321 -6.26 -10.63 -10.12
C SER A 321 -6.46 -11.04 -11.58
N ALA A 322 -5.65 -11.98 -12.07
CA ALA A 322 -5.97 -12.70 -13.30
C ALA A 322 -7.16 -13.60 -13.00
N SER A 323 -8.33 -13.20 -13.48
CA SER A 323 -9.53 -14.04 -13.59
C SER A 323 -9.24 -15.21 -14.53
N GLY A 324 -8.58 -16.24 -14.02
CA GLY A 324 -8.45 -17.55 -14.65
C GLY A 324 -9.50 -18.53 -14.10
N PRO A 325 -10.03 -19.44 -14.92
CA PRO A 325 -11.07 -20.36 -14.50
C PRO A 325 -10.58 -21.25 -13.34
N GLN A 326 -11.38 -21.32 -12.29
CA GLN A 326 -11.16 -22.23 -11.16
C GLN A 326 -11.01 -23.65 -11.68
N THR A 327 -9.79 -24.18 -11.61
CA THR A 327 -9.55 -25.61 -11.77
C THR A 327 -9.99 -26.32 -10.50
N LYS A 328 -10.62 -27.47 -10.74
CA LYS A 328 -11.40 -28.28 -9.81
C LYS A 328 -10.62 -28.66 -8.55
N THR A 329 -11.37 -28.68 -7.45
CA THR A 329 -11.08 -29.29 -6.15
C THR A 329 -10.22 -30.57 -6.26
N PRO A 330 -9.06 -30.66 -5.59
CA PRO A 330 -8.44 -31.95 -5.31
C PRO A 330 -9.23 -32.63 -4.18
N GLU A 331 -9.63 -33.87 -4.45
CA GLU A 331 -10.24 -34.78 -3.49
C GLU A 331 -9.28 -35.08 -2.33
N PRO A 332 -9.74 -35.10 -1.06
CA PRO A 332 -8.86 -35.34 0.09
C PRO A 332 -8.32 -36.78 0.10
N PRO A 333 -7.04 -37.01 0.45
CA PRO A 333 -6.50 -38.35 0.56
C PRO A 333 -7.13 -39.08 1.75
N LYS A 334 -7.54 -40.33 1.50
CA LYS A 334 -8.07 -41.28 2.47
C LYS A 334 -6.93 -41.75 3.38
N PRO A 335 -7.01 -41.63 4.72
CA PRO A 335 -5.99 -42.20 5.60
C PRO A 335 -6.18 -43.71 5.75
N GLU A 336 -5.14 -44.45 5.40
CA GLU A 336 -4.95 -45.86 5.75
C GLU A 336 -4.37 -45.92 7.18
N ILE A 337 -5.04 -46.65 8.07
CA ILE A 337 -4.66 -46.81 9.47
C ILE A 337 -4.12 -48.23 9.66
N GLU A 338 -2.90 -48.36 10.17
CA GLU A 338 -2.48 -49.54 10.95
C GLU A 338 -1.90 -49.13 12.32
N PRO A 339 -2.03 -49.98 13.36
CA PRO A 339 -2.18 -49.52 14.74
C PRO A 339 -0.98 -49.86 15.63
N LYS A 340 -0.60 -48.94 16.54
CA LYS A 340 0.02 -49.29 17.83
C LYS A 340 -0.51 -48.41 18.97
N SER A 341 -1.06 -49.11 19.95
CA SER A 341 -1.56 -48.78 21.29
C SER A 341 -0.46 -48.16 22.19
N GLN A 342 -0.69 -47.35 23.24
CA GLN A 342 -1.80 -47.24 24.19
C GLN A 342 -1.59 -45.98 25.09
N GLY A 343 -2.67 -45.25 25.43
CA GLY A 343 -2.71 -44.25 26.52
C GLY A 343 -3.68 -43.08 26.27
N ALA A 344 -4.92 -43.20 26.77
CA ALA A 344 -6.01 -42.22 26.87
C ALA A 344 -5.82 -40.83 26.22
N SER A 345 -6.53 -40.64 25.09
CA SER A 345 -6.68 -39.43 24.27
C SER A 345 -5.37 -38.67 23.99
N GLY A 346 -4.83 -38.83 22.78
CA GLY A 346 -3.72 -38.02 22.25
C GLY A 346 -4.07 -36.53 22.06
N ILE A 347 -4.83 -35.94 22.99
CA ILE A 347 -5.19 -34.53 23.05
C ILE A 347 -4.23 -33.87 24.03
N ASP A 348 -3.43 -32.94 23.53
CA ASP A 348 -2.61 -32.05 24.34
C ASP A 348 -3.44 -30.81 24.69
N VAL A 349 -3.72 -30.63 25.99
CA VAL A 349 -4.47 -29.49 26.51
C VAL A 349 -3.77 -28.16 26.20
N LYS A 350 -2.43 -28.13 26.18
CA LYS A 350 -1.67 -26.92 25.83
C LYS A 350 -1.77 -26.60 24.34
N ALA A 351 -1.70 -27.61 23.48
CA ALA A 351 -1.92 -27.45 22.04
C ALA A 351 -3.35 -26.94 21.77
N SER A 352 -4.33 -27.51 22.46
CA SER A 352 -5.74 -27.11 22.41
C SER A 352 -5.96 -25.66 22.84
N LEU A 353 -5.36 -25.24 23.96
CA LEU A 353 -5.44 -23.86 24.45
C LEU A 353 -4.77 -22.87 23.48
N LYS A 354 -3.62 -23.25 22.91
CA LYS A 354 -2.90 -22.44 21.91
C LYS A 354 -3.75 -22.26 20.64
N TYR A 355 -4.37 -23.33 20.16
CA TYR A 355 -5.27 -23.30 19.01
C TYR A 355 -6.47 -22.37 19.28
N TYR A 356 -7.17 -22.57 20.40
CA TYR A 356 -8.33 -21.75 20.79
C TYR A 356 -8.00 -20.25 20.86
N ARG A 357 -6.86 -19.88 21.45
CA ARG A 357 -6.42 -18.48 21.53
C ARG A 357 -6.07 -17.90 20.16
N ALA A 358 -5.41 -18.69 19.30
CA ALA A 358 -5.07 -18.25 17.95
C ALA A 358 -6.32 -17.99 17.10
N VAL A 359 -7.35 -18.85 17.19
CA VAL A 359 -8.64 -18.63 16.51
C VAL A 359 -9.30 -17.34 17.00
N ASN A 360 -9.43 -17.16 18.32
CA ASN A 360 -10.05 -15.96 18.89
C ASN A 360 -9.29 -14.69 18.53
N HIS A 361 -7.95 -14.73 18.54
CA HIS A 361 -7.12 -13.59 18.15
C HIS A 361 -7.37 -13.17 16.69
N ASN A 362 -7.44 -14.13 15.77
CA ASN A 362 -7.77 -13.84 14.37
C ASN A 362 -9.19 -13.26 14.21
N VAL A 363 -10.17 -13.76 14.98
CA VAL A 363 -11.54 -13.23 14.97
C VAL A 363 -11.61 -11.83 15.55
N ASP A 364 -10.92 -11.56 16.67
CA ASP A 364 -10.88 -10.24 17.31
C ASP A 364 -10.20 -9.20 16.43
N ASP A 365 -9.11 -9.57 15.76
CA ASP A 365 -8.41 -8.69 14.84
C ASP A 365 -9.28 -8.38 13.61
N MET A 366 -10.03 -9.37 13.12
CA MET A 366 -11.01 -9.16 12.06
C MET A 366 -12.20 -8.30 12.52
N GLU A 367 -12.72 -8.47 13.73
CA GLU A 367 -13.83 -7.67 14.26
C GLU A 367 -13.42 -6.20 14.44
N LYS A 368 -12.22 -5.96 14.95
CA LYS A 368 -11.64 -4.60 15.07
C LYS A 368 -11.48 -3.96 13.70
N ALA A 369 -10.99 -4.72 12.72
CA ALA A 369 -10.92 -4.27 11.34
C ALA A 369 -12.31 -3.94 10.77
N TYR A 370 -13.30 -4.82 10.96
CA TYR A 370 -14.65 -4.65 10.42
C TYR A 370 -15.35 -3.38 10.95
N LYS A 371 -15.21 -3.05 12.23
CA LYS A 371 -15.90 -1.90 12.86
C LYS A 371 -15.43 -0.52 12.36
N ARG A 372 -14.35 -0.44 11.58
CA ARG A 372 -13.65 0.81 11.25
C ARG A 372 -13.51 1.10 9.76
N ILE A 373 -14.13 0.29 8.88
CA ILE A 373 -13.83 0.32 7.44
C ILE A 373 -15.05 0.67 6.58
N ASN A 374 -14.81 1.54 5.59
CA ASN A 374 -15.77 1.96 4.55
C ASN A 374 -15.58 1.26 3.18
N ASN A 375 -14.59 0.35 3.01
CA ASN A 375 -14.27 -0.33 1.74
C ASN A 375 -14.62 -1.83 1.74
N TYR A 376 -15.64 -2.21 0.98
CA TYR A 376 -16.21 -3.57 0.97
C TYR A 376 -15.30 -4.62 0.33
N ARG A 377 -14.58 -4.28 -0.75
CA ARG A 377 -13.76 -5.26 -1.50
C ARG A 377 -12.51 -5.66 -0.71
N GLN A 378 -11.86 -4.69 -0.08
CA GLN A 378 -10.70 -4.93 0.79
C GLN A 378 -11.11 -5.67 2.06
N THR A 379 -12.23 -5.27 2.66
CA THR A 379 -12.77 -5.97 3.84
C THR A 379 -13.10 -7.43 3.52
N ALA A 380 -13.62 -7.73 2.32
CA ALA A 380 -13.88 -9.09 1.92
C ALA A 380 -12.61 -9.96 1.82
N GLN A 381 -11.54 -9.40 1.25
CA GLN A 381 -10.25 -10.10 1.18
C GLN A 381 -9.67 -10.35 2.58
N TRP A 382 -9.87 -9.44 3.52
CA TRP A 382 -9.44 -9.65 4.90
C TRP A 382 -10.18 -10.81 5.55
N HIS A 383 -11.50 -10.88 5.39
CA HIS A 383 -12.27 -12.02 5.87
C HIS A 383 -11.78 -13.35 5.28
N ASP A 384 -11.46 -13.38 3.98
CA ASP A 384 -10.91 -14.58 3.33
C ASP A 384 -9.49 -14.92 3.86
N ASN A 385 -8.64 -13.91 4.10
CA ASN A 385 -7.29 -14.10 4.64
C ASN A 385 -7.30 -14.58 6.10
N PHE A 386 -8.15 -14.00 6.96
CA PHE A 386 -8.30 -14.43 8.35
C PHE A 386 -8.93 -15.83 8.44
N ALA A 387 -9.91 -16.15 7.58
CA ALA A 387 -10.44 -17.50 7.47
C ALA A 387 -9.35 -18.51 7.06
N LYS A 388 -8.53 -18.15 6.08
CA LYS A 388 -7.40 -18.99 5.64
C LYS A 388 -6.37 -19.20 6.75
N ARG A 389 -6.03 -18.16 7.50
CA ARG A 389 -5.12 -18.26 8.66
C ARG A 389 -5.63 -19.23 9.72
N ILE A 390 -6.94 -19.25 9.98
CA ILE A 390 -7.56 -20.19 10.92
C ILE A 390 -7.42 -21.63 10.41
N ASP A 391 -7.65 -21.86 9.11
CA ASP A 391 -7.53 -23.20 8.51
C ASP A 391 -6.09 -23.72 8.45
N GLU A 392 -5.10 -22.82 8.42
CA GLU A 392 -3.66 -23.15 8.41
C GLU A 392 -3.08 -23.38 9.83
N LEU A 393 -3.89 -23.24 10.89
CA LEU A 393 -3.42 -23.48 12.26
C LEU A 393 -3.05 -24.96 12.49
N PRO A 394 -1.99 -25.25 13.28
CA PRO A 394 -1.62 -26.62 13.61
C PRO A 394 -2.77 -27.38 14.31
N ILE A 395 -3.16 -28.54 13.78
CA ILE A 395 -4.28 -29.36 14.28
C ILE A 395 -3.84 -30.57 15.10
N GLU A 396 -2.54 -30.83 15.19
CA GLU A 396 -1.99 -32.00 15.88
C GLU A 396 -2.33 -31.99 17.37
N ASN A 397 -2.89 -33.11 17.86
CA ASN A 397 -3.26 -33.31 19.26
C ASN A 397 -4.21 -32.23 19.83
N VAL A 398 -5.01 -31.57 18.99
CA VAL A 398 -6.03 -30.58 19.41
C VAL A 398 -7.36 -31.28 19.69
N ASP A 399 -8.12 -30.79 20.68
CA ASP A 399 -9.48 -31.25 20.96
C ASP A 399 -10.38 -31.15 19.70
N PRO A 400 -11.04 -32.24 19.27
CA PRO A 400 -11.97 -32.22 18.14
C PRO A 400 -13.06 -31.15 18.21
N GLU A 401 -13.57 -30.80 19.40
CA GLU A 401 -14.56 -29.72 19.56
C GLU A 401 -13.99 -28.34 19.21
N LEU A 402 -12.69 -28.14 19.45
CA LEU A 402 -11.99 -26.91 19.06
C LEU A 402 -11.71 -26.87 17.57
N LEU A 403 -11.46 -28.02 16.94
CA LEU A 403 -11.31 -28.11 15.49
C LEU A 403 -12.62 -27.77 14.76
N ASP A 404 -13.76 -28.29 15.22
CA ASP A 404 -15.09 -27.92 14.71
C ASP A 404 -15.37 -26.43 14.90
N TYR A 405 -15.04 -25.89 16.08
CA TYR A 405 -15.14 -24.46 16.34
C TYR A 405 -14.30 -23.62 15.37
N GLY A 406 -13.05 -23.99 15.11
CA GLY A 406 -12.18 -23.33 14.13
C GLY A 406 -12.78 -23.32 12.71
N GLN A 407 -13.32 -24.47 12.26
CA GLN A 407 -13.99 -24.59 10.96
C GLN A 407 -15.24 -23.72 10.85
N LYS A 408 -16.06 -23.65 11.92
CA LYS A 408 -17.23 -22.77 11.97
C LYS A 408 -16.82 -21.30 11.86
N MET A 409 -15.80 -20.88 12.61
CA MET A 409 -15.29 -19.50 12.55
C MET A 409 -14.78 -19.15 11.15
N SER A 410 -13.98 -20.01 10.52
CA SER A 410 -13.49 -19.75 9.16
C SER A 410 -14.62 -19.72 8.12
N SER A 411 -15.66 -20.55 8.27
CA SER A 411 -16.87 -20.53 7.44
C SER A 411 -17.69 -19.24 7.59
N TYR A 412 -17.89 -18.75 8.82
CA TYR A 412 -18.59 -17.49 9.06
C TYR A 412 -17.84 -16.29 8.50
N LEU A 413 -16.52 -16.26 8.67
CA LEU A 413 -15.68 -15.21 8.08
C LEU A 413 -15.79 -15.23 6.54
N ARG A 414 -15.71 -16.39 5.89
CA ARG A 414 -15.93 -16.50 4.43
C ARG A 414 -17.32 -16.04 4.00
N SER A 415 -18.35 -16.34 4.79
CA SER A 415 -19.72 -15.90 4.51
C SER A 415 -19.85 -14.38 4.56
N LEU A 416 -19.20 -13.73 5.54
CA LEU A 416 -19.09 -12.27 5.60
C LEU A 416 -18.31 -11.73 4.39
N GLY A 417 -17.19 -12.35 4.02
CA GLY A 417 -16.40 -11.99 2.84
C GLY A 417 -17.20 -12.10 1.53
N ALA A 418 -17.98 -13.16 1.35
CA ALA A 418 -18.85 -13.35 0.19
C ALA A 418 -19.96 -12.30 0.13
N SER A 419 -20.58 -11.95 1.26
CA SER A 419 -21.58 -10.88 1.36
C SER A 419 -20.99 -9.53 0.94
N LEU A 420 -19.79 -9.21 1.43
CA LEU A 420 -19.07 -7.99 1.08
C LEU A 420 -18.62 -7.94 -0.38
N ARG A 421 -18.19 -9.07 -0.97
CA ARG A 421 -17.92 -9.17 -2.42
C ARG A 421 -19.17 -8.92 -3.25
N GLY A 422 -20.30 -9.53 -2.88
CA GLY A 422 -21.58 -9.30 -3.55
C GLY A 422 -22.02 -7.84 -3.48
N MET A 423 -21.74 -7.15 -2.36
CA MET A 423 -21.94 -5.71 -2.26
C MET A 423 -20.98 -4.92 -3.14
N GLY A 424 -19.68 -5.25 -3.11
CA GLY A 424 -18.67 -4.62 -3.95
C GLY A 424 -19.08 -4.65 -5.42
N LEU A 425 -19.58 -5.79 -5.92
CA LEU A 425 -20.11 -5.89 -7.28
C LEU A 425 -21.32 -4.97 -7.56
N LYS A 426 -22.24 -4.80 -6.59
CA LYS A 426 -23.39 -3.89 -6.73
C LYS A 426 -22.97 -2.41 -6.68
N VAL A 427 -22.02 -2.07 -5.81
CA VAL A 427 -21.42 -0.72 -5.71
C VAL A 427 -20.63 -0.40 -6.97
N ASP A 428 -19.85 -1.36 -7.48
CA ASP A 428 -19.13 -1.26 -8.76
C ASP A 428 -20.12 -1.11 -9.93
N ALA A 429 -21.20 -1.89 -9.97
CA ALA A 429 -22.24 -1.71 -10.99
C ALA A 429 -22.87 -0.31 -10.95
N LEU A 430 -23.05 0.27 -9.75
CA LEU A 430 -23.48 1.66 -9.61
C LEU A 430 -22.41 2.66 -10.05
N ASN A 431 -21.12 2.39 -9.82
CA ASN A 431 -20.03 3.21 -10.36
C ASN A 431 -20.05 3.21 -11.90
N HIS A 432 -20.40 2.09 -12.54
CA HIS A 432 -20.59 2.04 -14.00
C HIS A 432 -21.87 2.75 -14.49
N SER A 433 -22.81 3.07 -13.59
CA SER A 433 -24.01 3.86 -13.90
C SER A 433 -23.79 5.37 -13.79
N ILE A 434 -22.58 5.79 -13.43
CA ILE A 434 -22.18 7.18 -13.42
C ILE A 434 -22.27 7.73 -14.84
N THR A 435 -23.00 8.82 -15.01
CA THR A 435 -23.09 9.57 -16.26
C THR A 435 -22.71 11.02 -16.03
N TYR A 436 -22.26 11.65 -17.11
CA TYR A 436 -21.99 13.08 -17.13
C TYR A 436 -22.45 13.68 -18.45
N LYS A 437 -22.96 14.90 -18.38
CA LYS A 437 -23.31 15.72 -19.53
C LYS A 437 -22.42 16.95 -19.53
N VAL A 438 -21.63 17.11 -20.59
CA VAL A 438 -20.82 18.30 -20.81
C VAL A 438 -21.61 19.25 -21.70
N GLU A 439 -21.85 20.46 -21.22
CA GLU A 439 -22.47 21.53 -22.01
C GLU A 439 -21.49 22.70 -22.11
N GLN A 440 -21.13 23.08 -23.34
CA GLN A 440 -20.33 24.27 -23.59
C GLN A 440 -21.25 25.44 -23.90
N LYS A 441 -21.33 26.40 -22.99
CA LYS A 441 -22.14 27.62 -23.17
C LYS A 441 -21.22 28.77 -23.59
N PRO A 442 -21.59 29.55 -24.62
CA PRO A 442 -20.87 30.79 -24.91
C PRO A 442 -20.96 31.71 -23.69
N MET A 443 -19.81 32.22 -23.23
CA MET A 443 -19.78 33.14 -22.10
C MET A 443 -20.29 34.51 -22.60
N TYR A 444 -21.55 34.84 -22.31
CA TYR A 444 -22.06 36.19 -22.54
C TYR A 444 -21.61 37.09 -21.39
N ARG A 445 -20.56 37.87 -21.63
CA ARG A 445 -20.15 38.93 -20.70
C ARG A 445 -21.20 40.04 -20.77
N ASN A 446 -21.78 40.39 -19.61
CA ASN A 446 -22.82 41.41 -19.45
C ASN A 446 -22.60 42.64 -20.35
N GLY A 447 -23.60 42.98 -21.16
CA GLY A 447 -23.99 44.32 -21.63
C GLY A 447 -23.02 45.22 -22.41
N TYR A 448 -21.71 44.98 -22.35
CA TYR A 448 -20.66 45.86 -22.89
C TYR A 448 -19.84 45.24 -24.03
N ASP A 449 -19.96 43.92 -24.27
CA ASP A 449 -19.26 43.22 -25.36
C ASP A 449 -19.92 43.41 -26.75
N TRP A 450 -21.07 44.08 -26.83
CA TRP A 450 -21.71 44.43 -28.10
C TRP A 450 -21.00 45.55 -28.87
N TRP A 451 -20.03 46.24 -28.26
CA TRP A 451 -19.34 47.38 -28.89
C TRP A 451 -17.91 47.09 -29.37
N TYR A 452 -17.30 45.99 -28.94
CA TYR A 452 -16.04 45.48 -29.50
C TYR A 452 -16.31 44.32 -30.45
N GLY A 453 -16.95 44.65 -31.58
CA GLY A 453 -16.99 43.75 -32.74
C GLY A 453 -15.56 43.35 -33.11
N GLY A 454 -15.34 42.05 -33.31
CA GLY A 454 -14.04 41.47 -33.62
C GLY A 454 -13.28 42.23 -34.71
N ALA A 455 -11.95 42.20 -34.63
CA ALA A 455 -11.08 42.87 -35.59
C ALA A 455 -11.52 42.55 -37.03
N TRP A 456 -11.96 43.59 -37.74
CA TRP A 456 -12.23 43.51 -39.16
C TRP A 456 -10.89 43.42 -39.88
N THR A 457 -10.64 42.28 -40.52
CA THR A 457 -9.53 42.15 -41.47
C THR A 457 -10.04 42.50 -42.87
N ALA A 458 -9.13 42.73 -43.83
CA ALA A 458 -9.47 42.98 -45.23
C ALA A 458 -10.26 41.82 -45.90
N TYR A 459 -10.43 40.68 -45.22
CA TYR A 459 -11.12 39.49 -45.71
C TYR A 459 -12.41 39.16 -44.93
N GLY A 460 -12.89 40.07 -44.08
CA GLY A 460 -14.12 39.91 -43.30
C GLY A 460 -13.90 39.75 -41.79
N PRO A 461 -14.99 39.54 -41.02
CA PRO A 461 -14.93 39.47 -39.57
C PRO A 461 -14.16 38.23 -39.10
N TYR A 462 -13.02 38.45 -38.45
CA TYR A 462 -12.22 37.38 -37.82
C TYR A 462 -12.69 37.22 -36.36
N ASN A 463 -13.61 36.27 -36.13
CA ASN A 463 -14.03 35.93 -34.77
C ASN A 463 -12.90 35.17 -34.07
N TYR A 464 -12.18 35.82 -33.16
CA TYR A 464 -11.44 35.10 -32.12
C TYR A 464 -12.41 34.18 -31.39
N GLY A 465 -12.06 32.89 -31.27
CA GLY A 465 -12.90 31.88 -30.63
C GLY A 465 -13.43 32.39 -29.29
N ARG A 466 -14.75 32.52 -29.18
CA ARG A 466 -15.41 33.03 -27.97
C ARG A 466 -15.03 32.13 -26.79
N PRO A 467 -14.65 32.67 -25.62
CA PRO A 467 -14.44 31.85 -24.44
C PRO A 467 -15.72 31.07 -24.13
N MET A 468 -15.62 29.75 -24.11
CA MET A 468 -16.74 28.85 -23.78
C MET A 468 -16.68 28.48 -22.31
N LYS A 469 -17.78 28.67 -21.59
CA LYS A 469 -17.96 28.12 -20.24
C LYS A 469 -18.34 26.65 -20.40
N THR A 470 -17.52 25.75 -19.86
CA THR A 470 -17.85 24.32 -19.81
C THR A 470 -18.58 24.03 -18.51
N GLU A 471 -19.85 23.68 -18.59
CA GLU A 471 -20.65 23.18 -17.48
C GLU A 471 -20.70 21.65 -17.52
N VAL A 472 -20.51 21.00 -16.38
CA VAL A 472 -20.56 19.55 -16.24
C VAL A 472 -21.66 19.21 -15.25
N ASP A 473 -22.69 18.52 -15.72
CA ASP A 473 -23.75 17.93 -14.89
C ASP A 473 -23.44 16.44 -14.68
N THR A 474 -23.57 15.95 -13.45
CA THR A 474 -23.27 14.57 -13.08
C THR A 474 -24.25 14.00 -12.07
N ASN A 475 -24.57 12.71 -12.23
CA ASN A 475 -25.35 11.95 -11.25
C ASN A 475 -24.51 11.40 -10.08
N LEU A 476 -23.24 11.80 -9.90
CA LEU A 476 -22.35 11.24 -8.86
C LEU A 476 -22.98 11.24 -7.46
N ASN A 477 -23.63 12.34 -7.08
CA ASN A 477 -24.30 12.44 -5.78
C ASN A 477 -25.46 11.45 -5.65
N GLN A 478 -26.23 11.23 -6.72
CA GLN A 478 -27.31 10.24 -6.72
C GLN A 478 -26.76 8.81 -6.62
N VAL A 479 -25.63 8.54 -7.30
CA VAL A 479 -24.93 7.24 -7.22
C VAL A 479 -24.43 6.99 -5.80
N ARG A 480 -23.80 7.97 -5.15
CA ARG A 480 -23.36 7.90 -3.75
C ARG A 480 -24.52 7.61 -2.79
N THR A 481 -25.66 8.26 -2.97
CA THR A 481 -26.87 7.97 -2.16
C THR A 481 -27.34 6.53 -2.35
N LYS A 482 -27.42 6.04 -3.59
CA LYS A 482 -27.80 4.65 -3.87
C LYS A 482 -26.80 3.64 -3.30
N GLN A 483 -25.50 3.96 -3.33
CA GLN A 483 -24.47 3.13 -2.70
C GLN A 483 -24.71 3.04 -1.19
N ALA A 484 -24.94 4.18 -0.52
CA ALA A 484 -25.26 4.21 0.91
C ALA A 484 -26.52 3.39 1.25
N ASP A 485 -27.56 3.43 0.42
CA ASP A 485 -28.78 2.64 0.62
C ASP A 485 -28.55 1.11 0.52
N ILE A 486 -27.71 0.66 -0.41
CA ILE A 486 -27.36 -0.76 -0.56
C ILE A 486 -26.58 -1.24 0.67
N VAL A 487 -25.69 -0.40 1.19
CA VAL A 487 -24.91 -0.68 2.39
C VAL A 487 -25.84 -0.82 3.59
N ALA A 488 -26.75 0.13 3.77
CA ALA A 488 -27.73 0.12 4.85
C ALA A 488 -28.64 -1.12 4.82
N LYS A 489 -29.10 -1.55 3.63
CA LYS A 489 -29.98 -2.72 3.48
C LYS A 489 -29.32 -4.06 3.81
N THR A 490 -28.01 -4.15 3.67
CA THR A 490 -27.26 -5.41 3.85
C THR A 490 -26.52 -5.47 5.20
N GLN A 491 -26.46 -4.36 5.93
CA GLN A 491 -25.88 -4.29 7.27
C GLN A 491 -26.52 -5.27 8.26
N PRO A 492 -27.86 -5.43 8.34
CA PRO A 492 -28.48 -6.33 9.32
C PRO A 492 -28.07 -7.80 9.15
N ASP A 493 -27.86 -8.27 7.92
CA ASP A 493 -27.44 -9.64 7.64
C ASP A 493 -26.02 -9.90 8.16
N ARG A 494 -25.11 -8.91 8.04
CA ARG A 494 -23.75 -9.01 8.57
C ARG A 494 -23.74 -8.96 10.09
N ASP A 495 -24.55 -8.09 10.68
CA ASP A 495 -24.69 -7.97 12.14
C ASP A 495 -25.20 -9.29 12.73
N LYS A 496 -26.13 -9.98 12.03
CA LYS A 496 -26.60 -11.31 12.42
C LYS A 496 -25.50 -12.38 12.39
N ILE A 497 -24.62 -12.37 11.38
CA ILE A 497 -23.49 -13.32 11.33
C ILE A 497 -22.51 -13.03 12.49
N TRP A 498 -22.25 -11.76 12.81
CA TRP A 498 -21.44 -11.40 13.97
C TRP A 498 -22.07 -11.82 15.31
N GLN A 499 -23.39 -11.75 15.44
CA GLN A 499 -24.10 -12.29 16.61
C GLN A 499 -23.87 -13.81 16.74
N ILE A 500 -24.00 -14.56 15.65
CA ILE A 500 -23.74 -16.01 15.62
C ILE A 500 -22.28 -16.32 16.02
N ILE A 501 -21.31 -15.56 15.50
CA ILE A 501 -19.89 -15.69 15.89
C ILE A 501 -19.73 -15.52 17.40
N ASN A 502 -20.34 -14.48 17.98
CA ASN A 502 -20.22 -14.19 19.41
C ASN A 502 -20.91 -15.26 20.29
N GLU A 503 -22.05 -15.78 19.85
CA GLU A 503 -22.75 -16.88 20.50
C GLU A 503 -21.88 -18.16 20.53
N GLU A 504 -21.27 -18.53 19.40
CA GLU A 504 -20.40 -19.72 19.35
C GLU A 504 -19.12 -19.55 20.16
N ARG A 505 -18.51 -18.37 20.14
CA ARG A 505 -17.38 -18.05 21.04
C ARG A 505 -17.75 -18.30 22.50
N SER A 506 -18.92 -17.82 22.93
CA SER A 506 -19.40 -17.97 24.31
C SER A 506 -19.72 -19.43 24.66
N THR A 507 -20.35 -20.18 23.74
CA THR A 507 -20.71 -21.58 23.92
C THR A 507 -19.47 -22.47 23.99
N THR A 508 -18.53 -22.36 23.04
CA THR A 508 -17.28 -23.11 23.06
C THR A 508 -16.44 -22.77 24.29
N ARG A 509 -16.38 -21.49 24.70
CA ARG A 509 -15.69 -21.11 25.94
C ARG A 509 -16.25 -21.84 27.16
N ARG A 510 -17.57 -21.89 27.32
CA ARG A 510 -18.22 -22.59 28.45
C ARG A 510 -17.91 -24.09 28.43
N ALA A 511 -17.96 -24.72 27.26
CA ALA A 511 -17.62 -26.13 27.10
C ALA A 511 -16.16 -26.42 27.48
N MET A 512 -15.21 -25.61 26.98
CA MET A 512 -13.79 -25.80 27.25
C MET A 512 -13.41 -25.50 28.70
N VAL A 513 -14.05 -24.52 29.34
CA VAL A 513 -13.86 -24.25 30.77
C VAL A 513 -14.38 -25.40 31.63
N ALA A 514 -15.52 -26.00 31.25
CA ALA A 514 -16.05 -27.17 31.95
C ALA A 514 -15.15 -28.41 31.77
N LYS A 515 -14.49 -28.55 30.61
CA LYS A 515 -13.66 -29.71 30.26
C LYS A 515 -12.21 -29.62 30.77
N TYR A 516 -11.61 -28.43 30.73
CA TYR A 516 -10.18 -28.21 30.97
C TYR A 516 -9.86 -27.18 32.06
N GLY A 517 -10.88 -26.54 32.65
CA GLY A 517 -10.71 -25.59 33.75
C GLY A 517 -10.51 -24.14 33.30
N SER A 518 -10.09 -23.29 34.23
CA SER A 518 -10.11 -21.82 34.11
C SER A 518 -9.13 -21.22 33.10
N ASP A 519 -8.17 -21.99 32.57
CA ASP A 519 -7.19 -21.50 31.60
C ASP A 519 -7.82 -21.04 30.27
N PHE A 520 -9.02 -21.54 29.95
CA PHE A 520 -9.85 -21.16 28.81
C PHE A 520 -10.80 -19.98 29.10
N GLN A 521 -10.77 -19.37 30.29
CA GLN A 521 -11.57 -18.16 30.59
C GLN A 521 -11.00 -16.87 29.99
N LYS A 522 -9.70 -16.85 29.70
CA LYS A 522 -8.96 -15.73 29.10
C LYS A 522 -8.82 -15.93 27.61
#